data_AF-A0A1X7TP80-F1
#
_entry.id   AF-A0A1X7TP80-F1
#
_cell.length_a   1.000
_cell.length_b   1.000
_cell.length_c   1.000
_cell.angle_alpha   90.00
_cell.angle_beta   90.00
_cell.angle_gamma   90.00
#
_symmetry.space_group_name_H-M   'P 1'
#
loop_
_entity.id
_entity.type
_entity.pdbx_description
1 polymer ?
#
loop_
_entity_poly.entity_id
_entity_poly.type
_entity_poly.pdbx_seq_one_letter_code
_entity_poly.pdbx_strand_id
1 'polypeptide(L)'
;KYIAVENSFNSIINCSNNPTLQKFQKPLSLYVTSEALGVCLCSEDKLTINYHVRNVSHELYPGQFITLPLITVGVCGGISPAVLVTNSEGGIILSLETINQETKKQCKNFTYQIRQRWPNRNIGKIKLGIEKKLDLPDNSSLIVDVTLLPCPHGLALSNGLCECNNVISSDGTVKCDINQMPRPISKSSNSWLYYNTHYDCTVGYVNCPFDYCRSTSSTISFSLDDPDIQCANNRSGILCGACQQGLSLMLGSNKCGHCSNKYISLILPFIVAGIIFVAFLLVSNMTVSVGSINGLLFYANVMKLNESVN
;
A
#
# COMPACT_ATOMS: atom_id res chain seq x y z
N LYS A 1 29.48 -28.33 46.83
CA LYS A 1 28.94 -26.96 46.64
C LYS A 1 28.21 -26.98 45.31
N TYR A 2 26.89 -27.20 45.33
CA TYR A 2 26.08 -27.28 44.11
C TYR A 2 26.06 -25.90 43.46
N ILE A 3 26.72 -25.76 42.33
CA ILE A 3 26.58 -24.59 41.47
C ILE A 3 25.16 -24.71 40.92
N ALA A 4 24.26 -23.86 41.39
CA ALA A 4 22.97 -23.66 40.73
C ALA A 4 23.32 -23.18 39.33
N VAL A 5 23.21 -24.07 38.35
CA VAL A 5 23.29 -23.69 36.95
C VAL A 5 22.05 -22.85 36.73
N GLU A 6 22.23 -21.55 36.52
CA GLU A 6 21.14 -20.70 36.02
C GLU A 6 20.64 -21.33 34.72
N ASN A 7 19.44 -21.92 34.76
CA ASN A 7 18.75 -22.53 33.62
C ASN A 7 18.21 -21.47 32.65
N SER A 8 18.95 -20.38 32.45
CA SER A 8 18.60 -19.32 31.52
C SER A 8 19.06 -19.72 30.11
N PHE A 9 18.25 -19.44 29.10
CA PHE A 9 18.65 -19.70 27.73
C PHE A 9 20.01 -19.05 27.36
N ASN A 10 20.26 -17.82 27.85
CA ASN A 10 21.47 -17.06 27.55
C ASN A 10 22.75 -17.66 28.15
N SER A 11 22.67 -18.33 29.31
CA SER A 11 23.83 -18.99 29.91
C SER A 11 24.20 -20.27 29.13
N ILE A 12 23.22 -21.00 28.61
CA ILE A 12 23.44 -22.27 27.90
C ILE A 12 24.00 -22.06 26.49
N ILE A 13 23.55 -21.01 25.80
CA ILE A 13 24.07 -20.66 24.46
C ILE A 13 25.44 -19.98 24.49
N ASN A 14 25.81 -19.34 25.60
CA ASN A 14 27.08 -18.63 25.72
C ASN A 14 28.16 -19.51 26.35
N CYS A 15 28.89 -20.24 25.50
CA CYS A 15 29.98 -21.11 25.94
C CYS A 15 31.34 -20.41 26.06
N SER A 16 31.40 -19.08 26.09
CA SER A 16 32.65 -18.31 26.09
C SER A 16 33.57 -18.62 27.29
N ASN A 17 32.97 -19.03 28.41
CA ASN A 17 33.68 -19.30 29.66
C ASN A 17 34.04 -20.78 29.85
N ASN A 18 33.73 -21.65 28.89
CA ASN A 18 33.98 -23.08 29.02
C ASN A 18 35.44 -23.42 28.60
N PRO A 19 36.32 -23.82 29.53
CA PRO A 19 37.74 -24.02 29.26
C PRO A 19 38.03 -25.15 28.26
N THR A 20 37.15 -26.14 28.11
CA THR A 20 37.31 -27.19 27.09
C THR A 20 36.99 -26.68 25.68
N LEU A 21 36.08 -25.71 25.57
CA LEU A 21 35.64 -25.15 24.28
C LEU A 21 36.51 -23.99 23.80
N GLN A 22 37.35 -23.41 24.65
CA GLN A 22 38.33 -22.39 24.25
C GLN A 22 39.33 -22.87 23.18
N LYS A 23 39.49 -24.20 23.01
CA LYS A 23 40.39 -24.79 22.02
C LYS A 23 39.84 -24.75 20.59
N PHE A 24 38.56 -24.47 20.39
CA PHE A 24 37.95 -24.41 19.06
C PHE A 24 38.00 -22.98 18.49
N GLN A 25 38.21 -22.88 17.17
CA GLN A 25 38.10 -21.59 16.48
C GLN A 25 36.68 -21.05 16.57
N LYS A 26 36.55 -19.76 16.89
CA LYS A 26 35.26 -19.07 16.92
C LYS A 26 34.82 -18.70 15.49
N PRO A 27 33.51 -18.73 15.18
CA PRO A 27 32.40 -19.03 16.09
C PRO A 27 32.22 -20.54 16.35
N LEU A 28 32.03 -20.89 17.63
CA LEU A 28 31.81 -22.28 18.09
C LEU A 28 30.58 -22.94 17.46
N SER A 29 29.62 -22.14 17.03
CA SER A 29 28.36 -22.57 16.43
C SER A 29 28.50 -23.40 15.15
N LEU A 30 29.67 -23.32 14.49
CA LEU A 30 29.98 -24.10 13.29
C LEU A 30 30.39 -25.55 13.61
N TYR A 31 30.85 -25.81 14.84
CA TYR A 31 31.45 -27.09 15.23
C TYR A 31 30.64 -27.88 16.26
N VAL A 32 29.70 -27.21 16.93
CA VAL A 32 28.84 -27.83 17.96
C VAL A 32 27.46 -28.06 17.38
N THR A 33 27.05 -29.32 17.27
CA THR A 33 25.67 -29.71 16.92
C THR A 33 25.03 -30.37 18.12
N SER A 34 24.04 -29.71 18.73
CA SER A 34 23.16 -30.31 19.74
C SER A 34 21.73 -30.32 19.24
N GLU A 35 20.79 -30.84 20.02
CA GLU A 35 19.38 -30.55 19.78
C GLU A 35 19.10 -29.04 19.89
N ALA A 36 18.07 -28.57 19.19
CA ALA A 36 17.63 -27.19 19.29
C ALA A 36 17.08 -26.91 20.69
N LEU A 37 17.45 -25.78 21.26
CA LEU A 37 17.00 -25.33 22.59
C LEU A 37 16.11 -24.10 22.52
N GLY A 38 16.10 -23.38 21.40
CA GLY A 38 15.28 -22.17 21.27
C GLY A 38 15.41 -21.51 19.91
N VAL A 39 14.64 -20.44 19.74
CA VAL A 39 14.51 -19.69 18.49
C VAL A 39 15.23 -18.34 18.64
N CYS A 40 15.93 -17.91 17.59
CA CYS A 40 16.61 -16.62 17.53
C CYS A 40 16.30 -15.91 16.21
N LEU A 41 16.48 -14.60 16.19
CA LEU A 41 16.40 -13.79 14.99
C LEU A 41 17.75 -13.79 14.27
N CYS A 42 17.69 -13.81 12.94
CA CYS A 42 18.86 -13.54 12.12
C CYS A 42 18.93 -12.05 11.79
N SER A 43 20.14 -11.52 11.69
CA SER A 43 20.37 -10.20 11.12
C SER A 43 20.07 -10.19 9.62
N GLU A 44 19.95 -8.99 9.04
CA GLU A 44 19.64 -8.78 7.62
C GLU A 44 20.63 -9.49 6.68
N ASP A 45 21.91 -9.56 7.07
CA ASP A 45 22.96 -10.25 6.31
C ASP A 45 22.81 -11.79 6.33
N LYS A 46 21.84 -12.35 7.07
CA LYS A 46 21.57 -13.79 7.29
C LYS A 46 22.75 -14.62 7.83
N LEU A 47 23.89 -13.98 8.07
CA LEU A 47 25.13 -14.58 8.54
C LEU A 47 25.33 -14.43 10.05
N THR A 48 24.73 -13.40 10.66
CA THR A 48 24.83 -13.12 12.09
C THR A 48 23.52 -13.47 12.81
N ILE A 49 23.65 -14.21 13.91
CA ILE A 49 22.51 -14.67 14.72
C ILE A 49 22.44 -13.77 15.95
N ASN A 50 21.29 -13.13 16.16
CA ASN A 50 21.05 -12.34 17.36
C ASN A 50 20.34 -13.20 18.41
N TYR A 51 21.13 -13.72 19.33
CA TYR A 51 20.65 -14.58 20.40
C TYR A 51 20.39 -13.85 21.71
N HIS A 52 20.61 -12.53 21.78
CA HIS A 52 20.29 -11.73 22.97
C HIS A 52 18.88 -11.13 22.91
N VAL A 53 18.37 -10.90 21.69
CA VAL A 53 17.04 -10.35 21.48
C VAL A 53 15.99 -11.46 21.68
N ARG A 54 15.20 -11.29 22.75
CA ARG A 54 14.10 -12.20 23.12
C ARG A 54 12.71 -11.60 22.93
N ASN A 55 12.65 -10.29 22.76
CA ASN A 55 11.43 -9.56 22.51
C ASN A 55 11.63 -8.55 21.38
N VAL A 56 10.71 -8.52 20.42
CA VAL A 56 10.68 -7.54 19.34
C VAL A 56 9.28 -6.96 19.24
N SER A 57 9.17 -5.67 18.97
CA SER A 57 7.88 -4.99 18.80
C SER A 57 7.68 -4.59 17.34
N HIS A 58 6.44 -4.74 16.86
CA HIS A 58 6.02 -4.30 15.53
C HIS A 58 4.67 -3.58 15.58
N GLU A 59 4.56 -2.53 14.77
CA GLU A 59 3.30 -1.85 14.48
C GLU A 59 2.85 -2.21 13.06
N LEU A 60 1.63 -2.72 12.94
CA LEU A 60 1.10 -3.27 11.69
C LEU A 60 -0.39 -2.98 11.56
N TYR A 61 -0.93 -3.05 10.35
CA TYR A 61 -2.37 -3.01 10.14
C TYR A 61 -2.99 -4.43 10.17
N PRO A 62 -4.25 -4.58 10.60
CA PRO A 62 -4.98 -5.85 10.50
C PRO A 62 -4.96 -6.40 9.07
N GLY A 63 -4.48 -7.64 8.91
CA GLY A 63 -4.33 -8.35 7.65
C GLY A 63 -2.97 -8.23 6.97
N GLN A 64 -2.09 -7.36 7.49
CA GLN A 64 -0.73 -7.20 6.99
C GLN A 64 0.14 -8.42 7.35
N PHE A 65 1.07 -8.74 6.45
CA PHE A 65 2.07 -9.78 6.69
C PHE A 65 3.29 -9.23 7.44
N ILE A 66 3.79 -10.03 8.37
CA ILE A 66 5.12 -9.84 8.99
C ILE A 66 6.04 -10.98 8.57
N THR A 67 7.23 -10.62 8.08
CA THR A 67 8.26 -11.60 7.73
C THR A 67 9.36 -11.57 8.78
N LEU A 68 9.61 -12.70 9.43
CA LEU A 68 10.65 -12.84 10.45
C LEU A 68 11.75 -13.78 9.95
N PRO A 69 13.02 -13.33 9.93
CA PRO A 69 14.15 -14.18 9.63
C PRO A 69 14.54 -14.97 10.89
N LEU A 70 14.18 -16.26 10.94
CA LEU A 70 14.32 -17.09 12.13
C LEU A 70 15.34 -18.22 11.93
N ILE A 71 15.95 -18.63 13.02
CA ILE A 71 16.82 -19.81 13.12
C ILE A 71 16.68 -20.44 14.50
N THR A 72 16.90 -21.73 14.59
CA THR A 72 16.94 -22.45 15.86
C THR A 72 18.38 -22.75 16.25
N VAL A 73 18.66 -22.57 17.53
CA VAL A 73 19.99 -22.74 18.09
C VAL A 73 19.95 -23.70 19.26
N GLY A 74 21.02 -24.46 19.41
CA GLY A 74 21.29 -25.35 20.51
C GLY A 74 22.38 -24.81 21.43
N VAL A 75 23.03 -25.72 22.14
CA VAL A 75 24.12 -25.44 23.07
C VAL A 75 25.25 -24.70 22.36
N CYS A 76 25.88 -23.75 23.06
CA CYS A 76 26.96 -22.93 22.51
C CYS A 76 26.61 -22.13 21.24
N GLY A 77 25.32 -21.88 20.99
CA GLY A 77 24.84 -21.18 19.80
C GLY A 77 24.96 -22.01 18.51
N GLY A 78 25.19 -23.32 18.63
CA GLY A 78 25.20 -24.25 17.49
C GLY A 78 23.89 -24.23 16.73
N ILE A 79 23.95 -24.16 15.40
CA ILE A 79 22.72 -24.17 14.58
C ILE A 79 22.18 -25.59 14.51
N SER A 80 20.93 -25.78 14.92
CA SER A 80 20.30 -27.09 14.98
C SER A 80 18.89 -27.05 14.39
N PRO A 81 18.57 -27.85 13.34
CA PRO A 81 17.25 -27.88 12.74
C PRO A 81 16.15 -28.24 13.76
N ALA A 82 15.05 -27.48 13.74
CA ALA A 82 13.85 -27.85 14.49
C ALA A 82 12.58 -27.27 13.86
N VAL A 83 11.45 -27.89 14.21
CA VAL A 83 10.11 -27.42 13.87
C VAL A 83 9.69 -26.34 14.86
N LEU A 84 9.28 -25.20 14.34
CA LEU A 84 8.78 -24.08 15.12
C LEU A 84 7.32 -24.30 15.50
N VAL A 85 6.98 -23.93 16.73
CA VAL A 85 5.61 -23.84 17.21
C VAL A 85 5.30 -22.38 17.44
N THR A 86 4.20 -21.92 16.84
CA THR A 86 3.70 -20.56 17.04
C THR A 86 2.45 -20.58 17.88
N ASN A 87 2.41 -19.72 18.89
CA ASN A 87 1.20 -19.45 19.64
C ASN A 87 0.90 -17.95 19.61
N SER A 88 -0.38 -17.60 19.59
CA SER A 88 -0.83 -16.21 19.63
C SER A 88 -1.70 -15.96 20.85
N GLU A 89 -1.39 -14.89 21.55
CA GLU A 89 -2.08 -14.46 22.75
C GLU A 89 -2.61 -13.02 22.59
N GLY A 90 -3.66 -12.70 23.35
CA GLY A 90 -4.27 -11.37 23.32
C GLY A 90 -5.24 -11.17 22.14
N GLY A 91 -5.24 -9.95 21.59
CA GLY A 91 -6.21 -9.48 20.60
C GLY A 91 -5.97 -9.90 19.16
N ILE A 92 -5.06 -10.85 18.90
CA ILE A 92 -4.66 -11.26 17.55
C ILE A 92 -4.89 -12.75 17.29
N ILE A 93 -5.01 -13.10 16.02
CA ILE A 93 -5.01 -14.45 15.47
C ILE A 93 -3.96 -14.49 14.37
N LEU A 94 -3.21 -15.59 14.30
CA LEU A 94 -2.24 -15.82 13.23
C LEU A 94 -2.83 -16.72 12.17
N SER A 95 -2.60 -16.37 10.91
CA SER A 95 -2.76 -17.29 9.79
C SER A 95 -1.39 -17.54 9.18
N LEU A 96 -1.00 -18.81 9.17
CA LEU A 96 0.30 -19.24 8.66
C LEU A 96 0.19 -19.45 7.15
N GLU A 97 1.06 -18.79 6.39
CA GLU A 97 1.19 -19.05 4.95
C GLU A 97 2.03 -20.31 4.70
N THR A 98 3.00 -20.58 5.57
CA THR A 98 3.88 -21.75 5.48
C THR A 98 3.44 -22.86 6.44
N ILE A 99 3.01 -23.98 5.87
CA ILE A 99 2.57 -25.17 6.61
C ILE A 99 3.77 -25.83 7.33
N ASN A 100 4.94 -25.84 6.69
CA ASN A 100 6.15 -26.48 7.22
C ASN A 100 7.09 -25.44 7.85
N GLN A 101 6.89 -25.19 9.15
CA GLN A 101 7.72 -24.26 9.93
C GLN A 101 9.03 -24.89 10.42
N GLU A 102 9.74 -25.59 9.55
CA GLU A 102 11.04 -26.17 9.89
C GLU A 102 12.17 -25.23 9.49
N THR A 103 13.08 -25.02 10.44
CA THR A 103 14.37 -24.37 10.24
C THR A 103 15.41 -25.41 9.86
N LYS A 104 16.29 -25.08 8.90
CA LYS A 104 17.44 -25.93 8.53
C LYS A 104 18.69 -25.40 9.22
N LYS A 105 19.88 -25.80 8.75
CA LYS A 105 21.17 -25.24 9.19
C LYS A 105 21.44 -23.80 8.71
N GLN A 106 20.40 -23.05 8.35
CA GLN A 106 20.50 -21.69 7.84
C GLN A 106 19.26 -20.88 8.21
N CYS A 107 19.42 -19.56 8.28
CA CYS A 107 18.32 -18.62 8.49
C CYS A 107 17.25 -18.76 7.41
N LYS A 108 15.99 -18.80 7.83
CA LYS A 108 14.83 -18.92 6.96
C LYS A 108 13.79 -17.86 7.33
N ASN A 109 13.20 -17.27 6.30
CA ASN A 109 12.14 -16.29 6.48
C ASN A 109 10.80 -17.01 6.66
N PHE A 110 10.06 -16.62 7.68
CA PHE A 110 8.70 -17.09 7.92
C PHE A 110 7.75 -15.90 7.91
N THR A 111 6.70 -16.03 7.11
CA THR A 111 5.69 -14.99 6.93
C THR A 111 4.44 -15.37 7.71
N TYR A 112 3.92 -14.41 8.47
CA TYR A 112 2.73 -14.57 9.29
C TYR A 112 1.72 -13.48 8.93
N GLN A 113 0.47 -13.86 8.64
CA GLN A 113 -0.61 -12.90 8.48
C GLN A 113 -1.24 -12.62 9.84
N ILE A 114 -1.31 -11.35 10.23
CA ILE A 114 -1.88 -10.96 11.52
C ILE A 114 -3.35 -10.58 11.32
N ARG A 115 -4.26 -11.23 12.05
CA ARG A 115 -5.69 -10.90 12.06
C ARG A 115 -6.08 -10.37 13.43
N GLN A 116 -6.97 -9.39 13.47
CA GLN A 116 -7.51 -8.89 14.71
C GLN A 116 -8.63 -9.82 15.22
N ARG A 117 -8.50 -10.33 16.45
CA ARG A 117 -9.49 -11.20 17.09
C ARG A 117 -10.72 -10.42 17.55
N TRP A 118 -10.49 -9.25 18.14
CA TRP A 118 -11.53 -8.42 18.73
C TRP A 118 -11.34 -6.95 18.34
N PRO A 119 -12.41 -6.23 17.94
CA PRO A 119 -12.31 -4.86 17.45
C PRO A 119 -11.78 -3.87 18.49
N ASN A 120 -11.99 -4.14 19.78
CA ASN A 120 -11.57 -3.28 20.90
C ASN A 120 -10.18 -3.61 21.47
N ARG A 121 -9.51 -4.65 20.97
CA ARG A 121 -8.19 -5.06 21.47
C ARG A 121 -7.18 -5.08 20.32
N ASN A 122 -6.33 -4.07 20.29
CA ASN A 122 -5.33 -3.86 19.24
C ASN A 122 -3.93 -4.42 19.60
N ILE A 123 -3.72 -4.91 20.82
CA ILE A 123 -2.41 -5.45 21.24
C ILE A 123 -2.47 -6.97 21.32
N GLY A 124 -1.43 -7.63 20.84
CA GLY A 124 -1.25 -9.08 20.91
C GLY A 124 0.21 -9.48 21.03
N LYS A 125 0.42 -10.77 21.32
CA LYS A 125 1.76 -11.36 21.43
C LYS A 125 1.85 -12.63 20.61
N ILE A 126 2.95 -12.80 19.90
CA ILE A 126 3.29 -14.02 19.20
C ILE A 126 4.44 -14.67 19.96
N LYS A 127 4.24 -15.91 20.38
CA LYS A 127 5.27 -16.73 21.01
C LYS A 127 5.77 -17.76 20.02
N LEU A 128 7.04 -17.63 19.63
CA LEU A 128 7.74 -18.51 18.71
C LEU A 128 8.65 -19.43 19.52
N GLY A 129 8.31 -20.71 19.58
CA GLY A 129 9.08 -21.74 20.26
C GLY A 129 9.47 -22.86 19.31
N ILE A 130 10.06 -23.91 19.88
CA ILE A 130 10.30 -25.18 19.19
C ILE A 130 9.33 -26.24 19.70
N GLU A 131 8.99 -27.20 18.85
CA GLU A 131 8.13 -28.33 19.22
C GLU A 131 8.75 -29.11 20.38
N LYS A 132 8.01 -29.20 21.50
CA LYS A 132 8.51 -29.76 22.75
C LYS A 132 8.88 -31.24 22.60
N LYS A 133 10.17 -31.53 22.62
CA LYS A 133 10.72 -32.88 22.85
C LYS A 133 11.41 -33.03 24.21
N LEU A 134 11.74 -31.93 24.87
CA LEU A 134 12.48 -31.88 26.14
C LEU A 134 12.02 -30.69 27.00
N ASP A 135 12.35 -30.69 28.30
CA ASP A 135 12.20 -29.52 29.18
C ASP A 135 13.14 -28.40 28.70
N LEU A 136 12.54 -27.36 28.14
CA LEU A 136 13.27 -26.22 27.57
C LEU A 136 13.65 -25.22 28.67
N PRO A 137 14.84 -24.61 28.57
CA PRO A 137 15.24 -23.55 29.49
C PRO A 137 14.35 -22.31 29.38
N ASP A 138 14.33 -21.53 30.46
CA ASP A 138 13.57 -20.29 30.52
C ASP A 138 14.05 -19.30 29.44
N ASN A 139 13.11 -18.60 28.80
CA ASN A 139 13.34 -17.68 27.67
C ASN A 139 13.89 -18.34 26.38
N SER A 140 13.63 -19.64 26.18
CA SER A 140 13.90 -20.33 24.90
C SER A 140 13.04 -19.84 23.74
N SER A 141 11.84 -19.32 24.03
CA SER A 141 10.94 -18.75 23.03
C SER A 141 11.27 -17.30 22.71
N LEU A 142 11.14 -16.93 21.44
CA LEU A 142 11.13 -15.55 20.98
C LEU A 142 9.71 -14.98 21.11
N ILE A 143 9.59 -13.80 21.70
CA ILE A 143 8.32 -13.09 21.83
C ILE A 143 8.31 -11.95 20.81
N VAL A 144 7.19 -11.80 20.10
CA VAL A 144 6.93 -10.66 19.22
C VAL A 144 5.69 -9.95 19.73
N ASP A 145 5.87 -8.76 20.29
CA ASP A 145 4.80 -7.86 20.68
C ASP A 145 4.26 -7.15 19.42
N VAL A 146 2.95 -7.24 19.18
CA VAL A 146 2.30 -6.66 18.00
C VAL A 146 1.27 -5.64 18.45
N THR A 147 1.37 -4.43 17.91
CA THR A 147 0.37 -3.36 18.07
C THR A 147 -0.30 -3.10 16.74
N LEU A 148 -1.62 -3.30 16.70
CA LEU A 148 -2.43 -3.07 15.51
C LEU A 148 -2.86 -1.61 15.41
N LEU A 149 -2.58 -1.01 14.25
CA LEU A 149 -3.05 0.32 13.88
C LEU A 149 -4.50 0.23 13.35
N PRO A 150 -5.30 1.31 13.48
CA PRO A 150 -6.62 1.36 12.86
C PRO A 150 -6.51 1.24 11.33
N CYS A 151 -7.51 0.66 10.68
CA CYS A 151 -7.50 0.54 9.22
C CYS A 151 -7.41 1.93 8.55
N PRO A 152 -6.63 2.06 7.47
CA PRO A 152 -6.50 3.32 6.75
C PRO A 152 -7.83 3.71 6.08
N HIS A 153 -8.00 5.00 5.79
CA HIS A 153 -9.22 5.52 5.18
C HIS A 153 -9.57 4.77 3.89
N GLY A 154 -10.84 4.35 3.78
CA GLY A 154 -11.34 3.54 2.67
C GLY A 154 -11.31 2.03 2.92
N LEU A 155 -10.59 1.58 3.95
CA LEU A 155 -10.64 0.20 4.43
C LEU A 155 -11.42 0.12 5.74
N ALA A 156 -12.09 -1.00 5.95
CA ALA A 156 -12.85 -1.31 7.16
C ALA A 156 -12.42 -2.67 7.71
N LEU A 157 -12.52 -2.83 9.03
CA LEU A 157 -12.22 -4.10 9.67
C LEU A 157 -13.35 -5.10 9.39
N SER A 158 -13.04 -6.15 8.63
CA SER A 158 -13.94 -7.23 8.24
C SER A 158 -13.26 -8.56 8.56
N ASN A 159 -13.89 -9.41 9.38
CA ASN A 159 -13.33 -10.70 9.81
C ASN A 159 -11.86 -10.63 10.30
N GLY A 160 -11.52 -9.56 11.02
CA GLY A 160 -10.19 -9.32 11.56
C GLY A 160 -9.13 -8.84 10.55
N LEU A 161 -9.52 -8.52 9.32
CA LEU A 161 -8.66 -8.00 8.25
C LEU A 161 -9.13 -6.59 7.86
N CYS A 162 -8.21 -5.72 7.46
CA CYS A 162 -8.59 -4.48 6.78
C CYS A 162 -8.92 -4.80 5.32
N GLU A 163 -10.20 -4.79 4.98
CA GLU A 163 -10.72 -4.99 3.62
C GLU A 163 -11.29 -3.67 3.09
N CYS A 164 -11.55 -3.57 1.78
CA CYS A 164 -12.25 -2.39 1.26
C CYS A 164 -13.57 -2.16 2.00
N ASN A 165 -13.91 -0.90 2.27
CA ASN A 165 -15.24 -0.59 2.79
C ASN A 165 -16.33 -0.91 1.76
N ASN A 166 -17.58 -0.97 2.21
CA ASN A 166 -18.72 -1.37 1.37
C ASN A 166 -18.92 -0.48 0.13
N VAL A 167 -18.54 0.80 0.20
CA VAL A 167 -18.64 1.73 -0.92
C VAL A 167 -17.64 1.36 -2.01
N ILE A 168 -16.39 1.11 -1.64
CA ILE A 168 -15.33 0.75 -2.58
C ILE A 168 -15.50 -0.69 -3.07
N SER A 169 -15.87 -1.63 -2.19
CA SER A 169 -16.01 -3.04 -2.54
C SER A 169 -17.14 -3.30 -3.55
N SER A 170 -18.10 -2.37 -3.68
CA SER A 170 -19.16 -2.44 -4.69
C SER A 170 -18.65 -2.23 -6.12
N ASP A 171 -17.49 -1.57 -6.27
CA ASP A 171 -16.82 -1.37 -7.55
C ASP A 171 -15.76 -2.46 -7.76
N GLY A 172 -16.07 -3.46 -8.58
CA GLY A 172 -15.16 -4.57 -8.90
C GLY A 172 -13.86 -4.17 -9.60
N THR A 173 -13.69 -2.89 -9.97
CA THR A 173 -12.47 -2.36 -10.58
C THR A 173 -11.49 -1.78 -9.55
N VAL A 174 -11.89 -1.68 -8.29
CA VAL A 174 -11.04 -1.23 -7.18
C VAL A 174 -10.65 -2.42 -6.30
N LYS A 175 -9.37 -2.50 -5.95
CA LYS A 175 -8.81 -3.54 -5.08
C LYS A 175 -8.06 -2.89 -3.93
N CYS A 176 -8.32 -3.36 -2.71
CA CYS A 176 -7.57 -2.97 -1.53
C CYS A 176 -6.62 -4.10 -1.12
N ASP A 177 -5.35 -3.76 -0.91
CA ASP A 177 -4.32 -4.64 -0.40
C ASP A 177 -3.49 -3.90 0.65
N ILE A 178 -3.69 -4.26 1.91
CA ILE A 178 -3.02 -3.62 3.04
C ILE A 178 -1.49 -3.82 3.02
N ASN A 179 -0.98 -4.80 2.27
CA ASN A 179 0.45 -5.03 2.13
C ASN A 179 1.12 -4.03 1.18
N GLN A 180 0.34 -3.26 0.41
CA GLN A 180 0.82 -2.20 -0.47
C GLN A 180 0.91 -0.83 0.23
N MET A 181 0.86 -0.80 1.56
CA MET A 181 1.12 0.43 2.31
C MET A 181 2.43 1.10 1.87
N PRO A 182 2.46 2.44 1.71
CA PRO A 182 1.46 3.41 2.15
C PRO A 182 0.26 3.63 1.20
N ARG A 183 0.14 2.88 0.10
CA ARG A 183 -0.87 3.07 -0.95
C ARG A 183 -1.72 1.80 -1.13
N PRO A 184 -2.61 1.49 -0.17
CA PRO A 184 -3.29 0.21 -0.11
C PRO A 184 -4.42 0.06 -1.14
N ILE A 185 -4.86 1.14 -1.80
CA ILE A 185 -5.99 1.10 -2.73
C ILE A 185 -5.46 1.19 -4.15
N SER A 186 -5.90 0.29 -5.01
CA SER A 186 -5.55 0.26 -6.42
C SER A 186 -6.80 0.23 -7.30
N LYS A 187 -6.81 1.01 -8.39
CA LYS A 187 -7.96 1.03 -9.33
C LYS A 187 -7.52 1.00 -10.78
N SER A 188 -8.36 0.40 -11.63
CA SER A 188 -8.22 0.40 -13.10
C SER A 188 -9.33 1.16 -13.83
N SER A 189 -10.34 1.68 -13.10
CA SER A 189 -11.45 2.45 -13.67
C SER A 189 -11.20 3.95 -13.68
N ASN A 190 -12.07 4.65 -14.43
CA ASN A 190 -12.15 6.11 -14.46
C ASN A 190 -12.94 6.68 -13.26
N SER A 191 -13.03 5.95 -12.15
CA SER A 191 -13.64 6.46 -10.93
C SER A 191 -12.69 7.40 -10.19
N TRP A 192 -13.22 8.22 -9.29
CA TRP A 192 -12.43 9.05 -8.39
C TRP A 192 -12.92 8.85 -6.96
N LEU A 193 -11.99 8.55 -6.06
CA LEU A 193 -12.27 8.27 -4.65
C LEU A 193 -11.64 9.32 -3.75
N TYR A 194 -12.32 9.67 -2.66
CA TYR A 194 -11.81 10.59 -1.66
C TYR A 194 -12.41 10.30 -0.30
N TYR A 195 -11.68 10.65 0.76
CA TYR A 195 -12.17 10.57 2.11
C TYR A 195 -12.50 11.97 2.63
N ASN A 196 -13.78 12.19 2.94
CA ASN A 196 -14.26 13.44 3.49
C ASN A 196 -14.04 13.47 5.01
N THR A 197 -13.03 14.24 5.43
CA THR A 197 -12.66 14.41 6.84
C THR A 197 -13.74 15.10 7.69
N HIS A 198 -14.64 15.88 7.08
CA HIS A 198 -15.70 16.59 7.81
C HIS A 198 -16.84 15.65 8.21
N TYR A 199 -17.13 14.64 7.38
CA TYR A 199 -18.22 13.69 7.60
C TYR A 199 -17.73 12.27 7.92
N ASP A 200 -16.42 12.07 8.06
CA ASP A 200 -15.79 10.77 8.32
C ASP A 200 -16.30 9.68 7.36
N CYS A 201 -16.30 9.98 6.06
CA CYS A 201 -16.88 9.10 5.05
C CYS A 201 -16.10 9.06 3.74
N THR A 202 -16.13 7.89 3.09
CA THR A 202 -15.57 7.73 1.74
C THR A 202 -16.61 8.11 0.69
N VAL A 203 -16.20 8.98 -0.23
CA VAL A 203 -16.99 9.40 -1.38
C VAL A 203 -16.35 8.84 -2.63
N GLY A 204 -17.15 8.17 -3.45
CA GLY A 204 -16.72 7.64 -4.75
C GLY A 204 -17.58 8.19 -5.87
N TYR A 205 -16.94 8.62 -6.95
CA TYR A 205 -17.59 9.04 -8.18
C TYR A 205 -17.23 8.07 -9.30
N VAL A 206 -18.25 7.49 -9.93
CA VAL A 206 -18.08 6.44 -10.96
C VAL A 206 -17.39 6.99 -12.22
N ASN A 207 -17.73 8.22 -12.62
CA ASN A 207 -17.24 8.84 -13.85
C ASN A 207 -16.50 10.14 -13.53
N CYS A 208 -15.17 10.08 -13.57
CA CYS A 208 -14.35 11.28 -13.56
C CYS A 208 -14.51 12.05 -14.88
N PRO A 209 -14.49 13.40 -14.87
CA PRO A 209 -14.53 14.20 -16.09
C PRO A 209 -13.47 13.79 -17.11
N PHE A 210 -13.81 13.93 -18.39
CA PHE A 210 -12.96 13.49 -19.50
C PHE A 210 -11.57 14.13 -19.44
N ASP A 211 -10.52 13.30 -19.38
CA ASP A 211 -9.10 13.70 -19.34
C ASP A 211 -8.66 14.42 -18.03
N TYR A 212 -9.41 14.26 -16.94
CA TYR A 212 -9.08 14.85 -15.63
C TYR A 212 -8.38 13.86 -14.70
N CYS A 213 -8.85 12.61 -14.69
CA CYS A 213 -8.21 11.53 -13.94
C CYS A 213 -7.22 10.74 -14.81
N ARG A 214 -6.26 10.08 -14.17
CA ARG A 214 -5.33 9.18 -14.85
C ARG A 214 -6.12 8.01 -15.45
N SER A 215 -5.86 7.78 -16.74
CA SER A 215 -6.63 6.90 -17.58
C SER A 215 -6.48 5.41 -17.21
N THR A 216 -7.49 4.64 -17.60
CA THR A 216 -7.73 3.20 -17.33
C THR A 216 -6.66 2.23 -17.86
N SER A 217 -5.66 2.70 -18.62
CA SER A 217 -4.65 1.84 -19.24
C SER A 217 -3.61 1.30 -18.26
N SER A 218 -3.52 1.88 -17.05
CA SER A 218 -2.61 1.41 -16.00
C SER A 218 -3.29 1.44 -14.64
N THR A 219 -3.16 0.36 -13.88
CA THR A 219 -3.57 0.33 -12.47
C THR A 219 -2.79 1.38 -11.69
N ILE A 220 -3.51 2.27 -10.99
CA ILE A 220 -2.90 3.25 -10.10
C ILE A 220 -3.13 2.84 -8.65
N SER A 221 -2.07 2.89 -7.83
CA SER A 221 -2.15 2.68 -6.38
C SER A 221 -2.02 4.01 -5.64
N PHE A 222 -2.88 4.25 -4.66
CA PHE A 222 -2.97 5.50 -3.89
C PHE A 222 -3.54 5.26 -2.47
N SER A 223 -3.54 6.31 -1.65
CA SER A 223 -4.27 6.38 -0.37
C SER A 223 -5.37 7.43 -0.49
N LEU A 224 -6.48 7.29 0.24
CA LEU A 224 -7.51 8.34 0.30
C LEU A 224 -7.03 9.62 1.00
N ASP A 225 -5.90 9.56 1.72
CA ASP A 225 -5.25 10.73 2.30
C ASP A 225 -4.56 11.62 1.25
N ASP A 226 -4.23 11.05 0.09
CA ASP A 226 -3.62 11.74 -1.04
C ASP A 226 -4.40 11.45 -2.34
N PRO A 227 -5.61 12.05 -2.48
CA PRO A 227 -6.50 11.78 -3.61
C PRO A 227 -5.95 12.31 -4.93
N ASP A 228 -5.01 13.27 -4.90
CA ASP A 228 -4.48 13.96 -6.09
C ASP A 228 -3.62 13.04 -6.97
N ILE A 229 -3.11 11.92 -6.43
CA ILE A 229 -2.42 10.88 -7.21
C ILE A 229 -3.30 10.34 -8.34
N GLN A 230 -4.62 10.40 -8.18
CA GLN A 230 -5.59 9.97 -9.19
C GLN A 230 -5.70 10.94 -10.36
N CYS A 231 -5.16 12.15 -10.26
CA CYS A 231 -5.31 13.21 -11.24
C CYS A 231 -4.26 13.18 -12.34
N ALA A 232 -4.69 13.53 -13.56
CA ALA A 232 -3.86 13.70 -14.73
C ALA A 232 -3.58 15.18 -15.00
N ASN A 233 -2.67 15.47 -15.93
CA ASN A 233 -2.52 16.80 -16.52
C ASN A 233 -2.28 17.95 -15.50
N ASN A 234 -1.53 17.66 -14.43
CA ASN A 234 -1.26 18.57 -13.30
C ASN A 234 -2.51 19.14 -12.62
N ARG A 235 -3.56 18.32 -12.58
CA ARG A 235 -4.78 18.60 -11.83
C ARG A 235 -4.69 18.11 -10.38
N SER A 236 -5.62 18.59 -9.57
CA SER A 236 -5.75 18.31 -8.14
C SER A 236 -7.18 18.58 -7.67
N GLY A 237 -7.48 18.24 -6.42
CA GLY A 237 -8.74 18.52 -5.75
C GLY A 237 -9.86 17.57 -6.12
N ILE A 238 -11.08 17.92 -5.70
CA ILE A 238 -12.26 17.09 -5.87
C ILE A 238 -12.50 16.84 -7.37
N LEU A 239 -12.62 15.57 -7.76
CA LEU A 239 -12.77 15.13 -9.15
C LEU A 239 -11.65 15.65 -10.08
N CYS A 240 -10.48 15.99 -9.51
CA CYS A 240 -9.39 16.63 -10.24
C CYS A 240 -9.84 17.94 -10.93
N GLY A 241 -10.82 18.64 -10.35
CA GLY A 241 -11.43 19.83 -10.93
C GLY A 241 -10.55 21.08 -10.87
N ALA A 242 -9.54 21.09 -10.00
CA ALA A 242 -8.62 22.21 -9.82
C ALA A 242 -7.27 21.96 -10.50
N CYS A 243 -6.51 23.04 -10.69
CA CYS A 243 -5.10 22.94 -11.05
C CYS A 243 -4.24 22.92 -9.79
N GLN A 244 -3.11 22.22 -9.86
CA GLN A 244 -2.11 22.26 -8.79
C GLN A 244 -1.65 23.71 -8.53
N GLN A 245 -1.17 23.94 -7.31
CA GLN A 245 -0.76 25.28 -6.88
C GLN A 245 0.26 25.91 -7.84
N GLY A 246 0.01 27.15 -8.24
CA GLY A 246 0.87 27.89 -9.17
C GLY A 246 0.63 27.60 -10.66
N LEU A 247 -0.32 26.73 -11.00
CA LEU A 247 -0.75 26.45 -12.36
C LEU A 247 -2.14 27.03 -12.65
N SER A 248 -2.48 27.12 -13.93
CA SER A 248 -3.80 27.52 -14.39
C SER A 248 -4.19 26.75 -15.64
N LEU A 249 -5.48 26.77 -15.97
CA LEU A 249 -6.00 26.10 -17.14
C LEU A 249 -5.43 26.72 -18.42
N MET A 250 -4.86 25.89 -19.28
CA MET A 250 -4.35 26.34 -20.58
C MET A 250 -5.51 26.61 -21.54
N LEU A 251 -5.41 27.69 -22.32
CA LEU A 251 -6.43 28.08 -23.30
C LEU A 251 -6.70 26.93 -24.30
N GLY A 252 -7.97 26.53 -24.44
CA GLY A 252 -8.38 25.48 -25.38
C GLY A 252 -7.94 24.06 -25.00
N SER A 253 -7.54 23.81 -23.75
CA SER A 253 -7.07 22.50 -23.29
C SER A 253 -7.63 22.13 -21.93
N ASN A 254 -7.68 20.83 -21.64
CA ASN A 254 -7.93 20.27 -20.33
C ASN A 254 -6.61 20.09 -19.56
N LYS A 255 -5.61 20.95 -19.73
CA LYS A 255 -4.32 20.79 -19.06
C LYS A 255 -4.02 21.99 -18.18
N CYS A 256 -3.45 21.73 -17.02
CA CYS A 256 -2.94 22.76 -16.13
C CYS A 256 -1.46 22.99 -16.42
N GLY A 257 -1.11 24.26 -16.64
CA GLY A 257 0.25 24.68 -16.95
C GLY A 257 0.51 26.08 -16.42
N HIS A 258 1.75 26.55 -16.60
CA HIS A 258 2.09 27.92 -16.24
C HIS A 258 1.44 28.90 -17.20
N CYS A 259 0.86 29.96 -16.64
CA CYS A 259 0.40 31.10 -17.42
C CYS A 259 1.58 31.74 -18.15
N SER A 260 1.44 31.93 -19.46
CA SER A 260 2.41 32.64 -20.27
C SER A 260 1.69 33.57 -21.22
N ASN A 261 2.06 34.84 -21.25
CA ASN A 261 1.42 35.87 -22.10
C ASN A 261 1.61 35.65 -23.62
N LYS A 262 2.23 34.53 -24.05
CA LYS A 262 2.38 34.15 -25.45
C LYS A 262 1.04 34.11 -26.20
N TYR A 263 -0.07 33.79 -25.52
CA TYR A 263 -1.40 33.79 -26.12
C TYR A 263 -1.87 35.18 -26.58
N ILE A 264 -1.31 36.28 -26.05
CA ILE A 264 -1.61 37.64 -26.55
C ILE A 264 -1.19 37.78 -28.02
N SER A 265 -0.17 37.03 -28.44
CA SER A 265 0.23 36.99 -29.85
C SER A 265 -0.85 36.39 -30.77
N LEU A 266 -1.82 35.64 -30.24
CA LEU A 266 -2.94 35.11 -31.03
C LEU A 266 -3.98 36.17 -31.39
N ILE A 267 -4.00 37.33 -30.71
CA ILE A 267 -4.94 38.40 -31.01
C ILE A 267 -4.75 38.91 -32.45
N LEU A 268 -3.50 39.08 -32.88
CA LEU A 268 -3.19 39.58 -34.22
C LEU A 268 -3.74 38.68 -35.34
N PRO A 269 -3.49 37.35 -35.37
CA PRO A 269 -4.08 36.49 -36.38
C PRO A 269 -5.60 36.41 -36.30
N PHE A 270 -6.21 36.50 -35.11
CA PHE A 270 -7.68 36.56 -35.00
C PHE A 270 -8.27 37.84 -35.62
N ILE A 271 -7.63 39.00 -35.42
CA ILE A 271 -8.03 40.26 -36.06
C ILE A 271 -7.92 40.13 -37.59
N VAL A 272 -6.79 39.63 -38.08
CA VAL A 272 -6.56 39.43 -39.52
C VAL A 272 -7.56 38.44 -40.11
N ALA A 273 -7.81 37.32 -39.44
CA ALA A 273 -8.80 36.33 -39.85
C ALA A 273 -10.22 36.93 -39.88
N GLY A 274 -10.56 37.79 -38.91
CA GLY A 274 -11.83 38.52 -38.89
C GLY A 274 -11.99 39.45 -40.10
N ILE A 275 -10.95 40.22 -40.45
CA ILE A 275 -10.96 41.11 -41.63
C ILE A 275 -11.08 40.29 -42.92
N ILE A 276 -10.31 39.21 -43.05
CA ILE A 276 -10.37 38.31 -44.21
C ILE A 276 -11.77 37.69 -44.33
N PHE A 277 -12.36 37.26 -43.21
CA PHE A 277 -13.71 36.68 -43.19
C PHE A 277 -14.76 37.68 -43.65
N VAL A 278 -14.70 38.93 -43.18
CA VAL A 278 -15.60 40.00 -43.64
C VAL A 278 -15.40 40.31 -45.13
N ALA A 279 -14.14 40.42 -45.58
CA ALA A 279 -13.84 40.65 -46.99
C ALA A 279 -14.35 39.50 -47.88
N PHE A 280 -14.20 38.25 -47.43
CA PHE A 280 -14.74 37.07 -48.09
C PHE A 280 -16.26 37.15 -48.21
N LEU A 281 -16.97 37.49 -47.13
CA LEU A 281 -18.43 37.66 -47.16
C LEU A 281 -18.88 38.75 -48.15
N LEU A 282 -18.13 39.85 -48.23
CA LEU A 282 -18.41 40.95 -49.16
C LEU A 282 -18.18 40.54 -50.62
N VAL A 283 -17.03 39.94 -50.94
CA VAL A 283 -16.69 39.50 -52.31
C VAL A 283 -17.64 38.39 -52.79
N SER A 284 -17.99 37.46 -51.91
CA SER A 284 -18.94 36.39 -52.22
C SER A 284 -20.41 36.84 -52.23
N ASN A 285 -20.70 38.13 -52.00
CA ASN A 285 -22.05 38.69 -51.87
C ASN A 285 -22.93 37.90 -50.88
N MET A 286 -22.33 37.26 -49.88
CA MET A 286 -23.00 36.51 -48.82
C MET A 286 -23.42 37.46 -47.70
N THR A 287 -24.13 38.53 -48.04
CA THR A 287 -24.68 39.48 -47.06
C THR A 287 -26.15 39.17 -46.80
N VAL A 288 -26.61 39.45 -45.58
CA VAL A 288 -27.98 39.11 -45.11
C VAL A 288 -29.08 39.74 -45.98
N SER A 289 -28.77 40.82 -46.70
CA SER A 289 -29.74 41.54 -47.53
C SER A 289 -29.81 41.09 -49.00
N VAL A 290 -28.79 40.41 -49.54
CA VAL A 290 -28.73 40.09 -50.99
C VAL A 290 -28.21 38.67 -51.30
N GLY A 291 -27.68 37.94 -50.31
CA GLY A 291 -26.96 36.69 -50.51
C GLY A 291 -27.65 35.41 -50.01
N SER A 292 -27.09 34.27 -50.42
CA SER A 292 -27.47 32.88 -50.12
C SER A 292 -27.59 32.50 -48.62
N ILE A 293 -27.20 33.39 -47.70
CA ILE A 293 -27.38 33.22 -46.25
C ILE A 293 -28.86 33.24 -45.86
N ASN A 294 -29.70 34.07 -46.50
CA ASN A 294 -31.15 34.05 -46.26
C ASN A 294 -31.77 32.70 -46.66
N GLY A 295 -31.24 32.05 -47.70
CA GLY A 295 -31.62 30.70 -48.10
C GLY A 295 -31.22 29.65 -47.06
N LEU A 296 -30.03 29.74 -46.49
CA LEU A 296 -29.58 28.83 -45.41
C LEU A 296 -30.34 29.04 -44.10
N LEU A 297 -30.65 30.29 -43.72
CA LEU A 297 -31.52 30.60 -42.58
C LEU A 297 -32.94 30.08 -42.80
N PHE A 298 -33.49 30.26 -43.99
CA PHE A 298 -34.80 29.70 -44.35
C PHE A 298 -34.78 28.17 -44.29
N TYR A 299 -33.75 27.52 -44.84
CA TYR A 299 -33.58 26.07 -44.78
C TYR A 299 -33.47 25.55 -43.34
N ALA A 300 -32.67 26.20 -42.49
CA ALA A 300 -32.54 25.85 -41.08
C ALA A 300 -33.86 26.01 -40.30
N ASN A 301 -34.62 27.07 -40.60
CA ASN A 301 -35.94 27.28 -40.02
C ASN A 301 -36.97 26.22 -40.47
N VAL A 302 -36.94 25.82 -41.75
CA VAL A 302 -37.80 24.74 -42.28
C VAL A 302 -37.43 23.40 -41.64
N MET A 303 -36.15 23.06 -41.52
CA MET A 303 -35.69 21.84 -40.84
C MET A 303 -36.15 21.80 -39.38
N LYS A 304 -36.00 22.91 -38.65
CA LYS A 304 -36.41 23.02 -37.24
C LYS A 304 -37.94 22.93 -37.06
N LEU A 305 -38.72 23.48 -37.97
CA LEU A 305 -40.18 23.31 -37.98
C LEU A 305 -40.57 21.85 -38.25
N ASN A 306 -39.89 21.18 -39.17
CA ASN A 306 -40.18 19.79 -39.50
C ASN A 306 -39.78 18.82 -38.38
N GLU A 307 -38.73 19.15 -37.62
CA GLU A 307 -38.31 18.41 -36.42
C GLU A 307 -39.33 18.52 -35.27
N SER A 308 -40.16 19.58 -35.23
CA SER A 308 -41.23 19.75 -34.24
C SER A 308 -42.55 19.06 -34.59
N VAL A 309 -42.63 18.42 -35.77
CA VAL A 309 -43.83 17.70 -36.26
C VAL A 309 -43.63 16.18 -36.26
N ASN A 310 -42.42 15.68 -35.97
CA ASN A 310 -42.12 14.28 -35.63
C ASN A 310 -41.92 14.11 -34.12
#